data_AF-A0A0F6A853-F1
#
_entry.id   AF-A0A0F6A853-F1
#
_cell.length_a   1.000
_cell.length_b   1.000
_cell.length_c   1.000
_cell.angle_alpha   90.00
_cell.angle_beta   90.00
_cell.angle_gamma   90.00
#
_symmetry.space_group_name_H-M   'P 1'
#
loop_
_entity.id
_entity.type
_entity.pdbx_description
1 polymer ?
#
loop_
_entity_poly.entity_id
_entity_poly.type
_entity_poly.pdbx_seq_one_letter_code
_entity_poly.pdbx_strand_id
1 'polypeptide(L)' 'MTKNQKYEAKLKAQGLKKTTVWLPEELEPELKELLEFFKNNKHCDPVLVARNRETNKFTKIS' A
#
# COMPACT_ATOMS: atom_id res chain seq x y z
N MET A 1 16.25 -9.02 20.70
CA MET A 1 15.17 -8.58 19.78
C MET A 1 14.07 -9.63 19.73
N THR A 2 12.82 -9.20 19.88
CA THR A 2 11.65 -10.05 19.65
C THR A 2 11.53 -10.42 18.15
N LYS A 3 10.76 -11.46 17.82
CA LYS A 3 10.50 -11.83 16.41
C LYS A 3 9.98 -10.65 15.59
N ASN A 4 9.07 -9.86 16.17
CA ASN A 4 8.53 -8.65 15.54
C ASN A 4 9.59 -7.58 15.31
N GLN A 5 10.48 -7.33 16.28
CA GLN A 5 11.58 -6.38 16.10
C GLN A 5 12.54 -6.80 14.99
N LYS A 6 12.84 -8.11 14.86
CA LYS A 6 13.66 -8.64 13.75
C LYS A 6 12.98 -8.45 12.40
N TYR A 7 11.68 -8.71 12.33
CA TYR A 7 10.89 -8.53 11.11
C TYR A 7 10.87 -7.05 10.67
N GLU A 8 10.59 -6.14 11.59
CA GLU A 8 10.59 -4.70 11.28
C GLU A 8 11.98 -4.19 10.87
N ALA A 9 13.04 -4.65 11.55
CA ALA A 9 14.40 -4.29 11.18
C ALA A 9 14.74 -4.76 9.75
N LYS A 10 14.31 -5.97 9.37
CA LYS A 10 14.48 -6.49 8.00
C LYS A 10 13.76 -5.63 6.97
N LEU A 11 12.49 -5.26 7.21
CA LEU A 11 11.74 -4.42 6.29
C LEU A 11 12.36 -3.02 6.15
N LYS A 12 12.82 -2.43 7.25
CA LYS A 12 13.52 -1.14 7.23
C LYS A 12 14.82 -1.21 6.43
N ALA A 13 15.58 -2.30 6.58
CA ALA A 13 16.80 -2.53 5.80
C ALA A 13 16.54 -2.67 4.28
N GLN A 14 15.32 -3.07 3.90
CA GLN A 14 14.87 -3.09 2.49
C GLN A 14 14.43 -1.71 1.97
N GLY A 15 14.53 -0.65 2.79
CA GLY A 15 14.09 0.70 2.47
C GLY A 15 12.60 0.94 2.68
N LEU A 16 11.89 0.04 3.38
CA LEU A 16 10.46 0.20 3.64
C LEU A 16 10.21 1.00 4.91
N LYS A 17 9.24 1.90 4.86
CA LYS A 17 8.78 2.71 6.00
C LYS A 17 7.48 2.14 6.56
N LYS A 18 7.40 2.01 7.88
CA LYS A 18 6.15 1.71 8.59
C LYS A 18 5.37 3.02 8.79
N THR A 19 4.16 3.08 8.26
CA THR A 19 3.25 4.23 8.37
C THR A 19 1.86 3.73 8.76
N THR A 20 1.18 4.44 9.65
CA THR A 20 -0.23 4.16 10.01
C THR A 20 -1.14 5.05 9.18
N VAL A 21 -2.19 4.48 8.58
CA VAL A 21 -3.19 5.18 7.79
C VAL A 21 -4.59 4.76 8.21
N TRP A 22 -5.57 5.65 8.07
CA TRP A 22 -6.98 5.33 8.22
C TRP A 22 -7.58 5.04 6.83
N LEU A 23 -8.34 3.95 6.69
CA LEU A 23 -8.93 3.51 5.42
C LEU A 23 -10.30 2.85 5.65
N PRO A 24 -11.18 2.79 4.63
CA PRO A 24 -12.43 2.03 4.69
C PRO A 24 -12.16 0.53 4.85
N GLU A 25 -12.85 -0.13 5.78
CA GLU A 25 -12.61 -1.55 6.12
C GLU A 25 -12.73 -2.47 4.90
N GLU A 26 -13.69 -2.19 4.01
CA GLU A 26 -13.93 -2.99 2.82
C GLU A 26 -12.80 -2.93 1.77
N LEU A 27 -11.93 -1.92 1.85
CA LEU A 27 -10.80 -1.74 0.94
C LEU A 27 -9.48 -2.30 1.51
N GLU A 28 -9.45 -2.72 2.77
CA GLU A 28 -8.23 -3.21 3.43
C GLU A 28 -7.55 -4.36 2.67
N PRO A 29 -8.26 -5.41 2.18
CA PRO A 29 -7.62 -6.51 1.48
C PRO A 29 -6.94 -6.08 0.17
N GLU A 30 -7.64 -5.30 -0.65
CA GLU A 30 -7.15 -4.83 -1.95
C GLU A 30 -5.95 -3.89 -1.80
N LEU A 31 -6.00 -2.98 -0.82
CA LEU A 31 -4.88 -2.08 -0.52
C LEU A 31 -3.65 -2.83 0.00
N LYS A 32 -3.83 -3.89 0.79
CA LYS A 32 -2.70 -4.73 1.23
C LYS A 32 -2.00 -5.42 0.05
N GLU A 33 -2.78 -5.97 -0.88
CA GLU A 33 -2.23 -6.62 -2.08
C GLU A 33 -1.49 -5.63 -2.97
N LEU A 34 -2.05 -4.44 -3.18
CA LEU A 34 -1.39 -3.35 -3.92
C LEU A 34 -0.06 -2.95 -3.27
N LEU A 35 -0.03 -2.80 -1.95
CA LEU A 35 1.21 -2.46 -1.24
C LEU A 35 2.27 -3.57 -1.37
N GLU A 36 1.90 -4.84 -1.34
CA GLU A 36 2.84 -5.94 -1.59
C GLU A 36 3.34 -5.95 -3.04
N PHE A 37 2.49 -5.62 -4.01
CA PHE A 37 2.91 -5.46 -5.39
C PHE A 37 3.99 -4.37 -5.51
N PHE A 38 3.78 -3.18 -4.94
CA PHE A 38 4.75 -2.08 -5.02
C PHE A 38 6.05 -2.35 -4.23
N LYS A 39 6.01 -3.13 -3.15
CA LYS A 39 7.22 -3.56 -2.42
C LYS A 39 8.18 -4.34 -3.32
N ASN A 40 7.63 -5.19 -4.18
CA ASN A 40 8.39 -6.04 -5.09
C ASN A 40 8.69 -5.36 -6.44
N ASN A 41 7.92 -4.34 -6.81
CA ASN A 41 8.01 -3.63 -8.09
C ASN A 41 8.31 -2.14 -7.88
N LYS A 42 9.46 -1.82 -7.29
CA LYS A 42 9.87 -0.43 -6.97
C LYS A 42 10.02 0.52 -8.18
N HIS A 43 10.01 -0.04 -9.39
CA HIS A 43 10.06 0.71 -10.65
C HIS A 43 8.65 1.08 -11.17
N CYS A 44 7.59 0.58 -10.54
CA CYS A 44 6.22 0.95 -10.84
C CYS A 44 5.79 2.08 -9.90
N ASP A 45 5.43 3.23 -10.47
CA ASP A 45 4.81 4.30 -9.71
C ASP A 45 3.31 4.06 -9.55
N PRO A 46 2.74 4.26 -8.35
CA PRO A 46 1.29 4.24 -8.18
C PRO A 46 0.69 5.47 -8.88
N VAL A 47 0.14 5.27 -10.08
CA VAL A 47 -0.74 6.26 -10.70
C VAL A 47 -2.07 6.19 -9.96
N LEU A 48 -2.27 7.11 -9.02
CA LEU A 48 -3.46 7.18 -8.17
C LEU A 48 -4.70 7.56 -8.99
N VAL A 49 -5.38 6.56 -9.51
CA VAL A 49 -6.74 6.68 -10.08
C VAL A 49 -7.74 6.02 -9.14
N ALA A 50 -8.71 6.78 -8.66
CA ALA A 50 -9.84 6.24 -7.92
C ALA A 50 -10.93 5.83 -8.91
N ARG A 51 -11.46 4.61 -8.80
CA ARG A 51 -12.69 4.26 -9.53
C ARG A 51 -13.89 4.79 -8.76
N ASN A 52 -14.65 5.71 -9.39
CA ASN A 52 -15.92 6.15 -8.85
C ASN A 52 -16.94 5.00 -9.00
N ARG A 53 -17.51 4.52 -7.88
CA ARG A 53 -18.47 3.39 -7.87
C ARG A 53 -19.82 3.73 -8.49
N GLU A 54 -20.24 4.99 -8.42
CA GLU A 54 -21.53 5.45 -8.98
C GLU A 54 -21.46 5.59 -10.50
N THR A 55 -20.34 6.14 -11.01
CA THR A 55 -20.18 6.41 -12.45
C THR A 55 -19.36 5.35 -13.19
N ASN A 56 -18.74 4.43 -12.46
CA ASN A 56 -17.78 3.43 -12.97
C ASN A 56 -16.59 4.02 -13.76
N LYS A 57 -16.33 5.32 -13.64
CA LYS A 57 -15.21 6.01 -14.29
C LYS A 57 -14.01 6.11 -13.36
N PHE A 58 -12.82 6.14 -13.95
CA PHE A 58 -11.59 6.47 -13.23
C PHE A 58 -11.47 7.99 -13.08
N THR A 59 -11.23 8.44 -11.85
CA THR A 59 -10.98 9.83 -11.48
C THR A 59 -9.55 9.92 -10.97
N LYS A 60 -8.81 10.92 -11.46
CA LYS A 60 -7.50 11.27 -10.91
C LYS A 60 -7.71 11.80 -9.49
N ILE A 61 -6.96 11.28 -8.52
CA ILE A 61 -6.89 11.90 -7.19
C ILE A 61 -5.99 13.14 -7.36
N SER A 62 -6.59 14.33 -7.43
CA SER A 62 -5.90 15.62 -7.53
C SER A 62 -5.53 16.17 -6.18
#